data_AF-A0A519CLX0-F1
#
_entry.id   AF-A0A519CLX0-F1
#
_cell.length_a   1.000
_cell.length_b   1.000
_cell.length_c   1.000
_cell.angle_alpha   90.00
_cell.angle_beta   90.00
_cell.angle_gamma   90.00
#
_symmetry.space_group_name_H-M   'P 1'
#
loop_
_entity.id
_entity.type
_entity.pdbx_description
1 polymer ?
#
loop_
_entity_poly.entity_id
_entity_poly.type
_entity_poly.pdbx_seq_one_letter_code
_entity_poly.pdbx_strand_id
1 'polypeptide(L)'
;MEIEDVITLSSQQSSHIRNMSRKSVISDQQLSHSESVMFSNSICENMDTEDFADSWKAAIELSIGQVENGFVSCHIRSGMTLTQIDDYRTRIKVVLKVSFTLFPDAQYPLELSLLYQPEATDASIANLAEAHPIKVVLDGERGFLVSWSPWWVEDNKITLQLIEEIPPDPTLLETFVDVTVKYPWIAVFVILMLMATVLFYIRSRNASSVDLEFALRERKS
;
A
#
# COMPACT_ATOMS: atom_id res chain seq x y z
N MET A 1 9.53 -5.81 -1.89
CA MET A 1 8.51 -6.51 -2.69
C MET A 1 7.90 -7.63 -1.86
N GLU A 2 6.59 -7.85 -1.94
CA GLU A 2 5.90 -8.89 -1.18
C GLU A 2 4.96 -9.72 -2.06
N ILE A 3 5.01 -11.04 -1.91
CA ILE A 3 4.09 -11.98 -2.54
C ILE A 3 3.34 -12.71 -1.44
N GLU A 4 2.02 -12.72 -1.52
CA GLU A 4 1.14 -13.49 -0.66
C GLU A 4 0.50 -14.61 -1.47
N ASP A 5 0.91 -15.85 -1.23
CA ASP A 5 0.21 -17.01 -1.74
C ASP A 5 -0.81 -17.52 -0.71
N VAL A 6 -2.03 -17.81 -1.16
CA VAL A 6 -3.12 -18.24 -0.28
C VAL A 6 -3.42 -19.70 -0.53
N ILE A 7 -3.26 -20.49 0.51
CA ILE A 7 -3.55 -21.90 0.52
C ILE A 7 -4.89 -22.13 1.21
N THR A 8 -5.80 -22.83 0.54
CA THR A 8 -7.10 -23.19 1.10
C THR A 8 -7.15 -24.69 1.38
N LEU A 9 -7.26 -25.05 2.67
CA LEU A 9 -7.43 -26.44 3.06
C LEU A 9 -8.85 -26.93 2.74
N SER A 10 -8.99 -28.22 2.44
CA SER A 10 -10.31 -28.83 2.28
C SER A 10 -11.15 -28.67 3.54
N SER A 11 -12.48 -28.71 3.40
CA SER A 11 -13.38 -28.61 4.54
C SER A 11 -13.15 -29.72 5.58
N GLN A 12 -12.86 -30.93 5.12
CA GLN A 12 -12.58 -32.09 5.97
C GLN A 12 -11.29 -31.91 6.77
N GLN A 13 -10.17 -31.58 6.10
CA GLN A 13 -8.90 -31.28 6.77
C GLN A 13 -9.06 -30.14 7.78
N SER A 14 -9.75 -29.07 7.38
CA SER A 14 -10.01 -27.90 8.22
C SER A 14 -10.79 -28.24 9.49
N SER A 15 -11.76 -29.15 9.42
CA SER A 15 -12.51 -29.63 10.58
C SER A 15 -11.63 -30.51 11.49
N HIS A 16 -10.88 -31.45 10.91
CA HIS A 16 -9.98 -32.32 11.67
C HIS A 16 -8.90 -31.55 12.42
N ILE A 17 -8.24 -30.59 11.77
CA ILE A 17 -7.22 -29.72 12.38
C ILE A 17 -7.81 -28.98 13.57
N ARG A 18 -8.98 -28.34 13.40
CA ARG A 18 -9.64 -27.62 14.51
C ARG A 18 -10.00 -28.54 15.67
N ASN A 19 -10.50 -29.74 15.38
CA ASN A 19 -10.84 -30.70 16.42
C ASN A 19 -9.60 -31.19 17.18
N MET A 20 -8.48 -31.41 16.49
CA MET A 20 -7.22 -31.78 17.11
C MET A 20 -6.66 -30.66 17.99
N SER A 21 -6.62 -29.42 17.48
CA SER A 21 -6.17 -28.26 18.25
C SER A 21 -7.04 -28.00 19.49
N ARG A 22 -8.35 -28.27 19.43
CA ARG A 22 -9.24 -28.17 20.59
C ARG A 22 -9.01 -29.27 21.60
N LYS A 23 -8.78 -30.52 21.17
CA LYS A 23 -8.49 -31.63 22.10
C LYS A 23 -7.21 -31.42 22.89
N SER A 24 -6.26 -30.64 22.39
CA SER A 24 -5.09 -30.22 23.17
C SER A 24 -5.41 -29.19 24.26
N VAL A 25 -6.57 -28.54 24.23
CA VAL A 25 -6.99 -27.51 25.21
C VAL A 25 -8.25 -27.96 25.94
N ILE A 26 -8.08 -28.40 27.19
CA ILE A 26 -9.12 -29.03 28.03
C ILE A 26 -10.29 -28.07 28.39
N SER A 27 -10.16 -26.77 28.11
CA SER A 27 -11.05 -25.70 28.60
C SER A 27 -11.97 -25.07 27.54
N ASP A 28 -11.54 -24.96 26.28
CA ASP A 28 -12.11 -23.95 25.38
C ASP A 28 -12.91 -24.53 24.21
N GLN A 29 -14.13 -23.99 24.02
CA GLN A 29 -15.02 -24.36 22.91
C GLN A 29 -14.64 -23.67 21.59
N GLN A 30 -13.72 -22.70 21.62
CA GLN A 30 -13.23 -21.94 20.47
C GLN A 30 -11.71 -21.86 20.51
N LEU A 31 -11.06 -21.85 19.34
CA LEU A 31 -9.61 -21.70 19.25
C LEU A 31 -9.21 -20.24 19.46
N SER A 32 -8.19 -20.05 20.27
CA SER A 32 -7.57 -18.77 20.58
C SER A 32 -6.70 -18.28 19.41
N HIS A 33 -6.41 -16.97 19.40
CA HIS A 33 -5.51 -16.40 18.41
C HIS A 33 -4.08 -16.97 18.53
N SER A 34 -3.59 -17.21 19.75
CA SER A 34 -2.27 -17.77 19.99
C SER A 34 -2.09 -19.16 19.37
N GLU A 35 -3.12 -20.02 19.42
CA GLU A 35 -3.07 -21.33 18.76
C GLU A 35 -3.01 -21.20 17.24
N SER A 36 -3.72 -20.20 16.68
CA SER A 36 -3.65 -19.94 15.25
C SER A 36 -2.26 -19.50 14.79
N VAL A 37 -1.56 -18.72 15.62
CA VAL A 37 -0.17 -18.32 15.38
C VAL A 37 0.78 -19.50 15.53
N MET A 38 0.59 -20.33 16.56
CA MET A 38 1.43 -21.52 16.75
C MET A 38 1.27 -22.50 15.57
N PHE A 39 0.05 -22.67 15.06
CA PHE A 39 -0.21 -23.49 13.89
C PHE A 39 0.36 -22.88 12.60
N SER A 40 0.30 -21.57 12.38
CA SER A 40 0.97 -20.98 11.20
C SER A 40 2.49 -21.13 11.28
N ASN A 41 3.06 -20.94 12.47
CA ASN A 41 4.51 -21.10 12.66
C ASN A 41 4.93 -22.55 12.39
N SER A 42 4.17 -23.53 12.87
CA SER A 42 4.47 -24.93 12.58
C SER A 42 4.36 -25.27 11.09
N ILE A 43 3.46 -24.63 10.33
CA ILE A 43 3.43 -24.80 8.87
C ILE A 43 4.73 -24.34 8.23
N CYS A 44 5.21 -23.16 8.61
CA CYS A 44 6.47 -22.62 8.08
C CYS A 44 7.69 -23.45 8.51
N GLU A 45 7.74 -23.90 9.77
CA GLU A 45 8.84 -24.73 10.28
C GLU A 45 8.89 -26.13 9.65
N ASN A 46 7.77 -26.65 9.15
CA ASN A 46 7.71 -27.93 8.45
C ASN A 46 7.91 -27.80 6.92
N MET A 47 8.14 -26.58 6.42
CA MET A 47 8.35 -26.33 5.00
C MET A 47 9.81 -25.97 4.76
N ASP A 48 10.34 -26.35 3.61
CA ASP A 48 11.60 -25.79 3.15
C ASP A 48 11.37 -24.36 2.66
N THR A 49 11.62 -23.40 3.55
CA THR A 49 11.40 -21.98 3.27
C THR A 49 12.42 -21.41 2.28
N GLU A 50 13.61 -22.01 2.20
CA GLU A 50 14.66 -21.57 1.27
C GLU A 50 14.28 -21.99 -0.15
N ASP A 51 13.93 -23.26 -0.35
CA ASP A 51 13.47 -23.78 -1.65
C ASP A 51 12.19 -23.08 -2.12
N PHE A 52 11.25 -22.78 -1.21
CA PHE A 52 10.04 -22.03 -1.55
C PHE A 52 10.36 -20.61 -2.01
N ALA A 53 11.24 -19.90 -1.31
CA ALA A 53 11.66 -18.56 -1.68
C ALA A 53 12.43 -18.55 -3.01
N ASP A 54 13.29 -19.54 -3.24
CA ASP A 54 14.06 -19.68 -4.49
C ASP A 54 13.15 -20.02 -5.68
N SER A 55 12.12 -20.82 -5.47
CA SER A 55 11.12 -21.12 -6.51
C SER A 55 10.36 -19.86 -6.92
N TRP A 56 9.95 -19.04 -5.96
CA TRP A 56 9.35 -17.73 -6.26
C TRP A 56 10.33 -16.76 -6.91
N LYS A 57 11.59 -16.75 -6.49
CA LYS A 57 12.65 -15.95 -7.12
C LYS A 57 12.84 -16.33 -8.59
N ALA A 58 12.79 -17.62 -8.94
CA ALA A 58 12.90 -18.10 -10.32
C ALA A 58 11.67 -17.75 -11.17
N ALA A 59 10.50 -17.64 -10.56
CA ALA A 59 9.26 -17.26 -11.23
C ALA A 59 9.14 -15.75 -11.55
N ILE A 60 9.95 -14.91 -10.89
CA ILE A 60 9.92 -13.45 -11.04
C ILE A 60 11.02 -13.00 -12.00
N GLU A 61 10.65 -12.25 -13.03
CA GLU A 61 11.57 -11.59 -13.94
C GLU A 61 11.35 -10.06 -13.85
N LEU A 62 12.42 -9.32 -13.56
CA LEU A 62 12.42 -7.86 -13.49
C LEU A 62 13.09 -7.27 -14.74
N SER A 63 12.60 -6.11 -15.21
CA SER A 63 13.26 -5.39 -16.31
C SER A 63 14.64 -4.89 -15.94
N ILE A 64 14.84 -4.50 -14.66
CA ILE A 64 16.09 -3.96 -14.13
C ILE A 64 16.28 -4.51 -12.71
N GLY A 65 17.48 -5.03 -12.44
CA GLY A 65 17.85 -5.57 -11.13
C GLY A 65 17.38 -7.00 -10.89
N GLN A 66 17.49 -7.44 -9.64
CA GLN A 66 17.16 -8.79 -9.19
C GLN A 66 16.54 -8.75 -7.80
N VAL A 67 15.78 -9.80 -7.48
CA VAL A 67 15.29 -10.01 -6.11
C VAL A 67 16.32 -10.82 -5.31
N GLU A 68 16.62 -10.35 -4.10
CA GLU A 68 17.53 -10.98 -3.15
C GLU A 68 16.88 -11.12 -1.77
N ASN A 69 17.47 -11.98 -0.93
CA ASN A 69 17.06 -12.20 0.46
C ASN A 69 15.56 -12.52 0.61
N GLY A 70 15.13 -13.64 0.04
CA GLY A 70 13.78 -14.14 0.21
C GLY A 70 13.54 -14.58 1.65
N PHE A 71 12.56 -13.96 2.32
CA PHE A 71 12.12 -14.38 3.65
C PHE A 71 10.67 -14.84 3.59
N VAL A 72 10.40 -16.02 4.14
CA VAL A 72 9.06 -16.62 4.15
C VAL A 72 8.45 -16.51 5.54
N SER A 73 7.19 -16.09 5.60
CA SER A 73 6.38 -16.06 6.82
C SER A 73 5.00 -16.62 6.56
N CYS A 74 4.46 -17.35 7.54
CA CYS A 74 3.15 -18.00 7.43
C CYS A 74 2.19 -17.34 8.38
N HIS A 75 0.96 -17.09 7.94
CA HIS A 75 -0.10 -16.58 8.80
C HIS A 75 -1.46 -17.16 8.44
N ILE A 76 -2.35 -17.23 9.43
CA ILE A 76 -3.73 -17.67 9.22
C ILE A 76 -4.58 -16.45 8.88
N ARG A 77 -5.19 -16.48 7.71
CA ARG A 77 -6.12 -15.43 7.29
C ARG A 77 -7.51 -15.63 7.87
N SER A 78 -8.01 -16.86 7.85
CA SER A 78 -9.34 -17.18 8.36
C SER A 78 -9.58 -18.67 8.57
N GLY A 79 -10.69 -18.98 9.24
CA GLY A 79 -11.25 -20.32 9.32
C GLY A 79 -10.77 -21.17 10.50
N MET A 80 -9.86 -20.65 11.31
CA MET A 80 -9.38 -21.34 12.52
C MET A 80 -10.02 -20.81 13.80
N THR A 81 -9.96 -19.49 14.03
CA THR A 81 -10.57 -18.82 15.19
C THR A 81 -12.06 -18.56 14.98
N LEU A 82 -12.82 -18.36 16.07
CA LEU A 82 -14.25 -17.97 16.04
C LEU A 82 -15.17 -18.92 15.26
N THR A 83 -14.74 -20.15 15.01
CA THR A 83 -15.57 -21.17 14.33
C THR A 83 -16.22 -22.09 15.35
N GLN A 84 -17.43 -22.57 15.08
CA GLN A 84 -18.17 -23.43 16.00
C GLN A 84 -17.59 -24.85 16.07
N ILE A 85 -17.97 -25.62 17.09
CA ILE A 85 -17.77 -27.08 17.14
C ILE A 85 -18.65 -27.73 16.06
N ASP A 86 -18.09 -28.71 15.35
CA ASP A 86 -18.72 -29.45 14.24
C ASP A 86 -19.05 -28.63 12.98
N ASP A 87 -18.36 -27.52 12.77
CA ASP A 87 -18.43 -26.79 11.52
C ASP A 87 -17.57 -27.48 10.43
N TYR A 88 -18.23 -28.21 9.52
CA TYR A 88 -17.60 -28.84 8.36
C TYR A 88 -17.65 -27.99 7.08
N ARG A 89 -18.00 -26.71 7.17
CA ARG A 89 -18.11 -25.82 6.00
C ARG A 89 -16.95 -24.86 5.91
N THR A 90 -16.52 -24.31 7.04
CA THR A 90 -15.45 -23.32 7.05
C THR A 90 -14.11 -23.97 6.71
N ARG A 91 -13.45 -23.39 5.70
CA ARG A 91 -12.11 -23.78 5.26
C ARG A 91 -11.07 -22.89 5.94
N ILE A 92 -9.99 -23.49 6.42
CA ILE A 92 -8.83 -22.76 6.91
C ILE A 92 -8.08 -22.19 5.71
N LYS A 93 -7.79 -20.90 5.75
CA LYS A 93 -6.97 -20.20 4.77
C LYS A 93 -5.66 -19.81 5.40
N VAL A 94 -4.57 -20.37 4.88
CA VAL A 94 -3.20 -20.08 5.27
C VAL A 94 -2.61 -19.17 4.20
N VAL A 95 -1.84 -18.18 4.60
CA VAL A 95 -1.15 -17.29 3.69
C VAL A 95 0.34 -17.47 3.89
N LEU A 96 1.03 -17.82 2.82
CA LEU A 96 2.48 -17.86 2.72
C LEU A 96 2.91 -16.51 2.14
N LYS A 97 3.53 -15.69 2.98
CA LYS A 97 4.05 -14.39 2.58
C LYS A 97 5.55 -14.50 2.34
N VAL A 98 5.97 -14.22 1.12
CA VAL A 98 7.37 -14.13 0.72
C VAL A 98 7.74 -12.67 0.52
N SER A 99 8.73 -12.20 1.26
CA SER A 99 9.26 -10.85 1.16
C SER A 99 10.64 -10.87 0.51
N PHE A 100 10.84 -10.04 -0.50
CA PHE A 100 12.10 -9.89 -1.22
C PHE A 100 12.63 -8.47 -1.14
N THR A 101 13.95 -8.36 -1.06
CA THR A 101 14.70 -7.11 -1.27
C THR A 101 15.04 -6.94 -2.74
N LEU A 102 14.94 -5.72 -3.26
CA LEU A 102 15.28 -5.39 -4.65
C LEU A 102 16.74 -4.92 -4.69
N PHE A 103 17.55 -5.47 -5.58
CA PHE A 103 18.95 -5.07 -5.75
C PHE A 103 19.32 -4.89 -7.24
N PRO A 104 19.94 -3.76 -7.64
CA PRO A 104 20.11 -2.52 -6.87
C PRO A 104 18.76 -1.88 -6.53
N ASP A 105 18.75 -0.84 -5.68
CA ASP A 105 17.53 -0.11 -5.31
C ASP A 105 16.65 0.19 -6.54
N ALA A 106 15.33 0.10 -6.36
CA ALA A 106 14.37 0.17 -7.46
C ALA A 106 14.55 1.44 -8.30
N GLN A 107 14.93 1.26 -9.58
CA GLN A 107 14.94 2.33 -10.57
C GLN A 107 13.64 2.31 -11.36
N TYR A 108 12.99 3.46 -11.47
CA TYR A 108 11.71 3.61 -12.14
C TYR A 108 11.90 4.02 -13.61
N PRO A 109 11.03 3.57 -14.54
CA PRO A 109 9.93 2.62 -14.33
C PRO A 109 10.44 1.17 -14.20
N LEU A 110 9.89 0.43 -13.22
CA LEU A 110 10.21 -0.98 -13.01
C LEU A 110 9.09 -1.84 -13.59
N GLU A 111 9.43 -2.72 -14.52
CA GLU A 111 8.51 -3.75 -14.99
C GLU A 111 8.81 -5.05 -14.26
N LEU A 112 7.81 -5.58 -13.56
CA LEU A 112 7.85 -6.90 -12.98
C LEU A 112 7.03 -7.83 -13.83
N SER A 113 7.57 -9.00 -14.10
CA SER A 113 6.83 -10.07 -14.76
C SER A 113 6.84 -11.34 -13.94
N LEU A 114 5.66 -11.93 -13.79
CA LEU A 114 5.51 -13.26 -13.21
C LEU A 114 5.38 -14.26 -14.35
N LEU A 115 6.31 -15.21 -14.42
CA LEU A 115 6.39 -16.21 -15.49
C LEU A 115 5.42 -17.36 -15.27
N TYR A 116 5.39 -17.88 -14.04
CA TYR A 116 4.54 -19.00 -13.62
C TYR A 116 4.30 -18.93 -12.11
N GLN A 117 3.30 -19.67 -11.64
CA GLN A 117 3.14 -19.93 -10.21
C GLN A 117 4.01 -21.14 -9.81
N PRO A 118 4.92 -21.02 -8.82
CA PRO A 118 5.62 -22.17 -8.28
C PRO A 118 4.67 -23.23 -7.74
N GLU A 119 5.03 -24.50 -7.93
CA GLU A 119 4.30 -25.60 -7.31
C GLU A 119 4.47 -25.59 -5.79
N ALA A 120 3.51 -26.20 -5.09
CA ALA A 120 3.58 -26.34 -3.65
C ALA A 120 4.84 -27.11 -3.23
N THR A 121 5.53 -26.64 -2.19
CA THR A 121 6.74 -27.28 -1.66
C THR A 121 6.47 -28.71 -1.20
N ASP A 122 7.34 -29.62 -1.59
CA ASP A 122 7.29 -31.03 -1.21
C ASP A 122 7.29 -31.20 0.32
N ALA A 123 6.61 -32.24 0.79
CA ALA A 123 6.43 -32.57 2.21
C ALA A 123 5.73 -31.51 3.09
N SER A 124 5.22 -30.41 2.51
CA SER A 124 4.45 -29.40 3.26
C SER A 124 2.94 -29.63 3.20
N ILE A 125 2.18 -28.97 4.09
CA ILE A 125 0.71 -28.96 4.01
C ILE A 125 0.21 -28.29 2.72
N ALA A 126 1.05 -27.48 2.06
CA ALA A 126 0.72 -26.83 0.80
C ALA A 126 0.49 -27.85 -0.32
N ASN A 127 1.21 -28.98 -0.30
CA ASN A 127 1.06 -30.04 -1.30
C ASN A 127 -0.30 -30.78 -1.22
N LEU A 128 -0.96 -30.74 -0.06
CA LEU A 128 -2.26 -31.37 0.16
C LEU A 128 -3.46 -30.42 -0.03
N ALA A 129 -3.19 -29.17 -0.39
CA ALA A 129 -4.16 -28.10 -0.34
C ALA A 129 -4.46 -27.54 -1.73
N GLU A 130 -5.70 -27.10 -1.92
CA GLU A 130 -6.14 -26.45 -3.15
C GLU A 130 -5.60 -24.99 -3.13
N ALA A 131 -4.59 -24.68 -3.94
CA ALA A 131 -3.92 -23.37 -3.95
C ALA A 131 -4.71 -22.33 -4.77
N HIS A 132 -5.17 -21.23 -4.16
CA HIS A 132 -5.96 -20.17 -4.81
C HIS A 132 -6.03 -18.90 -3.94
N PRO A 133 -6.40 -17.74 -4.52
CA PRO A 133 -5.64 -16.90 -5.46
C PRO A 133 -4.33 -16.39 -4.84
N ILE A 134 -3.37 -16.06 -5.69
CA ILE A 134 -2.15 -15.35 -5.28
C ILE A 134 -2.50 -13.87 -5.14
N LYS A 135 -1.79 -13.14 -4.29
CA LYS A 135 -1.78 -11.68 -4.25
C LYS A 135 -0.34 -11.20 -4.29
N VAL A 136 0.03 -10.52 -5.37
CA VAL A 136 1.34 -9.90 -5.54
C VAL A 136 1.21 -8.43 -5.17
N VAL A 137 2.09 -7.97 -4.27
CA VAL A 137 2.16 -6.58 -3.85
C VAL A 137 3.57 -6.07 -4.14
N LEU A 138 3.66 -5.20 -5.14
CA LEU A 138 4.88 -4.48 -5.44
C LEU A 138 4.81 -3.14 -4.74
N ASP A 139 5.66 -3.00 -3.73
CA ASP A 139 5.89 -1.76 -2.99
C ASP A 139 7.32 -1.29 -3.24
N GLY A 140 7.48 -0.01 -3.58
CA GLY A 140 8.76 0.63 -3.82
C GLY A 140 8.74 2.04 -3.25
N GLU A 141 9.86 2.49 -2.69
CA GLU A 141 9.94 3.71 -1.87
C GLU A 141 9.36 4.99 -2.50
N ARG A 142 9.37 5.10 -3.83
CA ARG A 142 8.90 6.28 -4.59
C ARG A 142 7.81 5.95 -5.61
N GLY A 143 7.24 4.75 -5.60
CA GLY A 143 6.26 4.29 -6.59
C GLY A 143 4.89 4.06 -5.98
N PHE A 144 3.84 4.13 -6.80
CA PHE A 144 2.50 3.75 -6.36
C PHE A 144 2.45 2.26 -6.00
N LEU A 145 1.86 1.91 -4.85
CA LEU A 145 1.62 0.52 -4.49
C LEU A 145 0.81 -0.19 -5.59
N VAL A 146 1.41 -1.20 -6.23
CA VAL A 146 0.72 -2.03 -7.21
C VAL A 146 0.38 -3.36 -6.55
N SER A 147 -0.91 -3.56 -6.26
CA SER A 147 -1.44 -4.85 -5.79
C SER A 147 -2.23 -5.52 -6.89
N TRP A 148 -2.00 -6.81 -7.07
CA TRP A 148 -2.71 -7.62 -8.05
C TRP A 148 -2.98 -9.01 -7.51
N SER A 149 -4.08 -9.66 -7.92
CA SER A 149 -4.48 -10.96 -7.37
C SER A 149 -5.08 -11.90 -8.43
N PRO A 150 -4.25 -12.73 -9.09
CA PRO A 150 -4.74 -13.75 -10.02
C PRO A 150 -5.28 -14.96 -9.30
N TRP A 151 -6.11 -15.71 -10.01
CA TRP A 151 -6.44 -17.06 -9.59
C TRP A 151 -5.35 -18.10 -9.93
N TRP A 152 -4.68 -17.97 -11.09
CA TRP A 152 -3.68 -18.92 -11.58
C TRP A 152 -2.82 -18.32 -12.71
N VAL A 153 -1.54 -18.72 -12.82
CA VAL A 153 -0.60 -18.26 -13.85
C VAL A 153 0.17 -19.46 -14.43
N GLU A 154 -0.35 -20.08 -15.49
CA GLU A 154 0.29 -21.22 -16.18
C GLU A 154 0.89 -20.86 -17.55
N ASP A 155 0.26 -19.96 -18.32
CA ASP A 155 0.61 -19.80 -19.75
C ASP A 155 0.79 -18.35 -20.23
N ASN A 156 0.51 -17.35 -19.39
CA ASN A 156 0.68 -15.94 -19.76
C ASN A 156 1.65 -15.25 -18.81
N LYS A 157 2.73 -14.69 -19.37
CA LYS A 157 3.61 -13.74 -18.68
C LYS A 157 2.77 -12.52 -18.29
N ILE A 158 2.71 -12.22 -16.99
CA ILE A 158 1.93 -11.08 -16.49
C ILE A 158 2.88 -9.98 -16.09
N THR A 159 2.79 -8.85 -16.78
CA THR A 159 3.64 -7.67 -16.57
C THR A 159 2.91 -6.63 -15.71
N LEU A 160 3.46 -6.32 -14.54
CA LEU A 160 3.07 -5.23 -13.67
C LEU A 160 4.09 -4.10 -13.85
N GLN A 161 3.61 -2.86 -14.01
CA GLN A 161 4.46 -1.68 -14.14
C GLN A 161 4.36 -0.82 -12.90
N LEU A 162 5.51 -0.57 -12.28
CA LEU A 162 5.65 0.38 -11.18
C LEU A 162 6.15 1.71 -11.72
N ILE A 163 5.32 2.74 -11.56
CA ILE A 163 5.59 4.10 -12.03
C ILE A 163 5.90 4.98 -10.81
N GLU A 164 6.89 5.84 -10.96
CA GLU A 164 7.26 6.82 -9.92
C GLU A 164 6.08 7.76 -9.65
N GLU A 165 5.82 8.02 -8.36
CA GLU A 165 4.88 9.03 -7.92
C GLU A 165 5.50 10.40 -8.20
N ILE A 166 5.23 10.95 -9.38
CA ILE A 166 5.54 12.35 -9.69
C ILE A 166 4.49 13.17 -8.92
N PRO A 167 4.88 13.94 -7.88
CA PRO A 167 3.93 14.80 -7.20
C PRO A 167 3.32 15.75 -8.24
N PRO A 168 1.99 15.95 -8.23
CA PRO A 168 1.37 16.86 -9.18
C PRO A 168 2.05 18.23 -9.06
N ASP A 169 2.36 18.86 -10.20
CA ASP A 169 2.88 20.23 -10.21
C ASP A 169 1.98 21.09 -9.31
N PRO A 170 2.55 21.82 -8.34
CA PRO A 170 1.75 22.54 -7.37
C PRO A 170 0.82 23.49 -8.11
N THR A 171 -0.47 23.46 -7.76
CA THR A 171 -1.42 24.39 -8.35
C THR A 171 -0.97 25.83 -8.04
N LEU A 172 -1.39 26.81 -8.86
CA LEU A 172 -1.02 28.22 -8.64
C LEU A 172 -1.38 28.71 -7.22
N LEU A 173 -2.42 28.15 -6.62
CA LEU A 173 -2.84 28.43 -5.24
C LEU A 173 -1.93 27.80 -4.21
N GLU A 174 -1.52 26.54 -4.38
CA GLU A 174 -0.59 25.87 -3.45
C GLU A 174 0.79 26.51 -3.48
N THR A 175 1.26 26.90 -4.67
CA THR A 175 2.50 27.67 -4.82
C THR A 175 2.40 29.02 -4.12
N PHE A 176 1.26 29.72 -4.25
CA PHE A 176 1.05 31.00 -3.57
C PHE A 176 1.02 30.85 -2.05
N VAL A 177 0.37 29.80 -1.53
CA VAL A 177 0.33 29.51 -0.09
C VAL A 177 1.73 29.17 0.42
N ASP A 178 2.47 28.29 -0.27
CA ASP A 178 3.83 27.91 0.13
C ASP A 178 4.78 29.11 0.14
N VAL A 179 4.76 29.94 -0.91
CA VAL A 179 5.55 31.17 -0.98
C VAL A 179 5.19 32.16 0.13
N THR A 180 3.90 32.27 0.47
CA THR A 180 3.42 33.17 1.54
C THR A 180 3.84 32.67 2.92
N VAL A 181 3.83 31.36 3.15
CA VAL A 181 4.30 30.74 4.40
C VAL A 181 5.82 30.87 4.55
N LYS A 182 6.56 30.62 3.46
CA LYS A 182 8.02 30.72 3.44
C LYS A 182 8.52 32.15 3.58
N TYR A 183 7.79 33.11 3.01
CA TYR A 183 8.18 34.52 2.94
C TYR A 183 7.04 35.44 3.40
N PRO A 184 6.73 35.49 4.70
CA PRO A 184 5.59 36.23 5.23
C PRO A 184 5.68 37.75 5.01
N TRP A 185 6.89 38.28 4.83
CA TRP A 185 7.10 39.69 4.54
C TRP A 185 6.50 40.13 3.19
N ILE A 186 6.41 39.23 2.21
CA ILE A 186 5.82 39.55 0.89
C ILE A 186 4.34 39.93 1.06
N ALA A 187 3.59 39.19 1.88
CA ALA A 187 2.20 39.51 2.18
C ALA A 187 2.05 40.88 2.87
N VAL A 188 2.96 41.21 3.78
CA VAL A 188 2.98 42.52 4.45
C VAL A 188 3.20 43.66 3.46
N PHE A 189 4.12 43.49 2.50
CA PHE A 189 4.37 44.48 1.45
C PHE A 189 3.15 44.68 0.54
N VAL A 190 2.47 43.61 0.14
CA VAL A 190 1.26 43.70 -0.71
C VAL A 190 0.14 44.44 0.02
N ILE A 191 -0.09 44.16 1.30
CA ILE A 191 -1.10 44.85 2.12
C ILE A 191 -0.75 46.33 2.27
N LEU A 192 0.53 46.66 2.52
CA LEU A 192 0.98 48.06 2.58
C LEU A 192 0.76 48.80 1.26
N MET A 193 1.00 48.14 0.13
CA MET A 193 0.80 48.73 -1.20
C MET A 193 -0.69 48.97 -1.49
N LEU A 194 -1.56 48.03 -1.10
CA LEU A 194 -3.02 48.21 -1.20
C LEU A 194 -3.53 49.34 -0.29
N MET A 195 -3.03 49.43 0.94
CA MET A 195 -3.36 50.53 1.84
C MET A 195 -2.87 51.88 1.28
N ALA A 196 -1.66 51.93 0.74
CA ALA A 196 -1.11 53.14 0.13
C ALA A 196 -1.91 53.58 -1.10
N THR A 197 -2.31 52.64 -1.96
CA THR A 197 -3.14 52.94 -3.15
C THR A 197 -4.54 53.42 -2.77
N VAL A 198 -5.18 52.82 -1.76
CA VAL A 198 -6.48 53.29 -1.23
C VAL A 198 -6.35 54.69 -0.63
N LEU A 199 -5.34 54.93 0.20
CA LEU A 199 -5.09 56.24 0.80
C LEU A 199 -4.77 57.30 -0.26
N PHE A 200 -3.98 56.94 -1.27
CA PHE A 200 -3.67 57.83 -2.39
C PHE A 200 -4.92 58.16 -3.20
N TYR A 201 -5.77 57.16 -3.47
CA TYR A 201 -7.04 57.34 -4.18
C TYR A 201 -8.03 58.21 -3.41
N ILE A 202 -8.16 58.02 -2.10
CA ILE A 202 -8.98 58.88 -1.24
C ILE A 202 -8.42 60.30 -1.25
N ARG A 203 -7.11 60.47 -1.09
CA ARG A 203 -6.47 61.79 -1.09
C ARG A 203 -6.62 62.51 -2.43
N SER A 204 -6.47 61.81 -3.55
CA SER A 204 -6.64 62.41 -4.88
C SER A 204 -8.08 62.86 -5.10
N ARG A 205 -9.08 62.09 -4.64
CA ARG A 205 -10.49 62.52 -4.70
C ARG A 205 -10.77 63.71 -3.77
N ASN A 206 -10.22 63.70 -2.55
CA ASN A 206 -10.44 64.77 -1.58
C ASN A 206 -9.75 66.09 -1.99
N ALA A 207 -8.62 66.03 -2.69
CA ALA A 207 -7.99 67.21 -3.30
C ALA A 207 -8.86 67.81 -4.42
N SER A 208 -9.45 66.96 -5.27
CA SER A 208 -10.30 67.43 -6.38
C SER A 208 -11.61 68.11 -5.95
N SER A 209 -12.14 67.81 -4.76
CA SER A 209 -13.33 68.50 -4.23
C SER A 209 -13.03 69.89 -3.67
N VAL A 210 -11.83 70.11 -3.11
CA VAL A 210 -11.43 71.41 -2.53
C VAL A 210 -11.11 72.44 -3.62
N ASP A 211 -10.46 72.02 -4.72
CA ASP A 211 -10.21 72.90 -5.87
C ASP A 211 -11.51 73.31 -6.58
N LEU A 212 -12.52 72.43 -6.62
CA LEU A 212 -13.82 72.73 -7.23
C LEU A 212 -14.60 73.78 -6.41
N GLU A 213 -14.51 73.74 -5.07
CA GLU A 213 -15.17 74.71 -4.20
C GLU A 213 -14.50 76.10 -4.27
N PHE A 214 -13.16 76.15 -4.36
CA PHE A 214 -12.43 77.40 -4.52
C PHE A 214 -12.71 78.06 -5.88
N ALA A 215 -12.70 77.27 -6.97
CA ALA A 215 -13.02 77.76 -8.32
C ALA A 215 -14.48 78.24 -8.48
N LEU A 216 -15.42 77.69 -7.69
CA LEU A 216 -16.81 78.13 -7.65
C LEU A 216 -17.01 79.40 -6.81
N ARG A 217 -16.11 79.68 -5.85
CA ARG A 217 -16.16 80.88 -4.99
C ARG A 217 -15.58 82.11 -5.67
N GLU A 218 -14.50 81.95 -6.45
CA GLU A 218 -13.94 83.04 -7.28
C GLU A 218 -14.91 83.49 -8.39
N ARG A 219 -15.74 82.59 -8.91
CA ARG A 219 -16.70 82.91 -9.97
C ARG A 219 -17.95 83.66 -9.48
N LYS A 220 -18.08 83.92 -8.17
CA LYS A 220 -19.21 84.60 -7.52
C LYS A 220 -18.87 85.98 -6.94
N SER A 221 -17.64 86.48 -7.11
CA SER A 221 -17.25 87.85 -6.74
C SER A 221 -17.17 88.79 -7.93
#